data_AF-A0A533ZGB1-F1
#
_entry.id   AF-A0A533ZGB1-F1
#
_cell.length_a   1.000
_cell.length_b   1.000
_cell.length_c   1.000
_cell.angle_alpha   90.00
_cell.angle_beta   90.00
_cell.angle_gamma   90.00
#
_symmetry.space_group_name_H-M   'P 1'
#
loop_
_entity.id
_entity.type
_entity.pdbx_description
1 polymer ?
#
loop_
_entity_poly.entity_id
_entity_poly.type
_entity_poly.pdbx_seq_one_letter_code
_entity_poly.pdbx_strand_id
1 'polypeptide(L)'
;MLHEMGLLIFLAVISTSTAQQNLETQIGSNYCDGSLWKRVYKPQRLQKLQPSCITVTGTIGKSQTEKDGNFYVQLKLDPKPVLKKLLNDRNRKAQNGNLILRPVCVNKVTRPDAVAACKNFTPKLRIP
;
A
#
# COMPACT_ATOMS: atom_id res chain seq x y z
N MET A 1 3.70 -48.21 53.64
CA MET A 1 4.98 -48.92 53.45
C MET A 1 5.41 -48.72 52.01
N LEU A 2 6.67 -48.32 51.88
CA LEU A 2 7.38 -47.96 50.65
C LEU A 2 7.47 -49.13 49.64
N HIS A 3 7.63 -48.82 48.36
CA HIS A 3 8.86 -49.07 47.57
C HIS A 3 8.67 -48.59 46.11
N GLU A 4 9.12 -47.35 45.84
CA GLU A 4 10.26 -46.99 44.98
C GLU A 4 10.58 -47.76 43.67
N MET A 5 11.00 -46.94 42.69
CA MET A 5 11.96 -47.20 41.59
C MET A 5 11.47 -47.78 40.26
N GLY A 6 11.42 -46.88 39.26
CA GLY A 6 11.29 -47.21 37.84
C GLY A 6 11.66 -46.04 36.93
N LEU A 7 12.83 -45.44 37.17
CA LEU A 7 13.46 -44.42 36.36
C LEU A 7 13.70 -44.95 34.93
N LEU A 8 12.97 -44.44 33.93
CA LEU A 8 13.35 -44.55 32.52
C LEU A 8 13.42 -43.16 31.91
N ILE A 9 14.65 -42.67 31.93
CA ILE A 9 15.18 -41.51 31.24
C ILE A 9 14.98 -41.71 29.74
N PHE A 10 14.02 -40.99 29.14
CA PHE A 10 14.06 -40.74 27.70
C PHE A 10 14.82 -39.43 27.46
N LEU A 11 16.11 -39.57 27.18
CA LEU A 11 16.95 -38.56 26.55
C LEU A 11 16.42 -38.32 25.13
N ALA A 12 15.47 -37.39 24.98
CA ALA A 12 15.21 -36.77 23.69
C ALA A 12 15.96 -35.44 23.64
N VAL A 13 17.16 -35.48 23.06
CA VAL A 13 17.90 -34.30 22.64
C VAL A 13 17.06 -33.61 21.56
N ILE A 14 16.45 -32.48 21.88
CA ILE A 14 15.98 -31.53 20.86
C ILE A 14 16.78 -30.26 21.03
N SER A 15 17.96 -30.27 20.42
CA SER A 15 18.64 -29.03 20.06
C SER A 15 17.80 -28.34 19.00
N THR A 16 17.13 -27.25 19.36
CA THR A 16 17.00 -26.12 18.44
C THR A 16 17.18 -24.83 19.23
N SER A 17 18.35 -24.23 19.02
CA SER A 17 18.54 -22.81 19.25
C SER A 17 17.49 -22.06 18.44
N THR A 18 16.75 -21.18 19.10
CA THR A 18 16.66 -19.79 18.68
C THR A 18 16.03 -19.03 19.83
N ALA A 19 16.84 -18.18 20.47
CA ALA A 19 16.31 -17.04 21.21
C ALA A 19 15.30 -16.36 20.29
N GLN A 20 14.05 -16.35 20.75
CA GLN A 20 12.91 -15.80 20.07
C GLN A 20 13.27 -14.39 19.63
N GLN A 21 13.46 -14.22 18.31
CA GLN A 21 13.72 -12.91 17.74
C GLN A 21 12.54 -12.01 18.12
N ASN A 22 12.85 -10.82 18.63
CA ASN A 22 11.91 -9.71 18.70
C ASN A 22 11.37 -9.45 17.29
N LEU A 23 10.26 -10.11 16.95
CA LEU A 23 9.51 -9.91 15.71
C LEU A 23 8.24 -9.10 15.98
N GLU A 24 8.24 -8.28 17.02
CA GLU A 24 7.11 -7.43 17.41
C GLU A 24 7.36 -5.96 17.08
N THR A 25 7.95 -5.68 15.92
CA THR A 25 7.98 -4.31 15.39
C THR A 25 7.80 -4.23 13.87
N GLN A 26 7.13 -5.21 13.26
CA GLN A 26 6.78 -5.11 11.85
C GLN A 26 5.47 -5.82 11.46
N ILE A 27 4.41 -5.62 12.24
CA ILE A 27 3.04 -5.87 11.75
C ILE A 27 2.24 -4.56 11.82
N GLY A 28 2.80 -3.52 11.19
CA GLY A 28 2.06 -2.35 10.73
C GLY A 28 1.92 -2.47 9.21
N SER A 29 0.91 -3.19 8.73
CA SER A 29 0.55 -3.42 7.31
C SER A 29 1.70 -3.33 6.28
N ASN A 30 2.29 -4.47 5.89
CA ASN A 30 3.27 -4.56 4.78
C ASN A 30 2.73 -4.15 3.38
N TYR A 31 1.53 -3.56 3.28
CA TYR A 31 0.82 -3.30 2.02
C TYR A 31 0.79 -1.83 1.60
N CYS A 32 1.24 -0.90 2.44
CA CYS A 32 1.27 0.52 2.09
C CYS A 32 2.46 1.26 2.66
N ASP A 33 3.24 1.84 1.75
CA ASP A 33 4.33 2.73 2.08
C ASP A 33 3.79 4.14 2.41
N GLY A 34 3.61 4.43 3.70
CA GLY A 34 3.17 5.74 4.18
C GLY A 34 4.12 6.89 3.80
N SER A 35 5.40 6.59 3.50
CA SER A 35 6.37 7.61 3.10
C SER A 35 6.02 8.27 1.76
N LEU A 36 5.18 7.61 0.93
CA LEU A 36 4.70 8.13 -0.34
C LEU A 36 3.89 9.43 -0.19
N TRP A 37 3.29 9.70 0.98
CA TRP A 37 2.60 10.98 1.22
C TRP A 37 3.55 12.18 1.15
N LYS A 38 4.84 12.01 1.46
CA LYS A 38 5.87 13.06 1.30
C LYS A 38 6.13 13.43 -0.18
N ARG A 39 5.63 12.61 -1.10
CA ARG A 39 5.79 12.75 -2.56
C ARG A 39 4.58 13.39 -3.23
N VAL A 40 3.51 13.66 -2.47
CA VAL A 40 2.32 14.34 -2.97
C VAL A 40 2.59 15.84 -3.05
N TYR A 41 2.46 16.41 -4.24
CA TYR A 41 2.51 17.86 -4.43
C TYR A 41 1.22 18.53 -3.88
N LYS A 42 1.39 19.54 -3.00
CA LYS A 42 0.31 20.24 -2.28
C LYS A 42 -0.65 19.29 -1.54
N PRO A 43 -0.15 18.49 -0.58
CA PRO A 43 -0.96 17.47 0.10
C PRO A 43 -2.13 18.05 0.90
N GLN A 44 -2.06 19.32 1.30
CA GLN A 44 -3.09 20.04 2.04
C GLN A 44 -4.41 20.17 1.25
N ARG A 45 -4.38 19.95 -0.07
CA ARG A 45 -5.59 19.89 -0.92
C ARG A 45 -6.37 18.57 -0.78
N LEU A 46 -5.81 17.57 -0.10
CA LEU A 46 -6.37 16.23 0.00
C LEU A 46 -6.85 15.95 1.42
N GLN A 47 -7.98 15.26 1.52
CA GLN A 47 -8.48 14.70 2.75
C GLN A 47 -8.31 13.18 2.71
N LYS A 48 -7.65 12.62 3.73
CA LYS A 48 -7.51 11.16 3.87
C LYS A 48 -8.81 10.59 4.44
N LEU A 49 -9.56 9.86 3.62
CA LEU A 49 -10.86 9.29 4.00
C LEU A 49 -10.74 7.88 4.61
N GLN A 50 -9.68 7.15 4.29
CA GLN A 50 -9.44 5.79 4.79
C GLN A 50 -8.16 5.79 5.62
N PRO A 51 -8.20 5.47 6.92
CA PRO A 51 -7.04 5.50 7.80
C PRO A 51 -6.04 4.39 7.45
N SER A 52 -6.56 3.22 7.09
CA SER A 52 -5.83 2.05 6.62
C SER A 52 -5.83 1.98 5.09
N CYS A 53 -4.94 1.13 4.57
CA CYS A 53 -4.93 0.84 3.16
C CYS A 53 -5.97 -0.17 2.75
N ILE A 54 -6.47 0.03 1.54
CA ILE A 54 -7.48 -0.82 0.92
C ILE A 54 -6.92 -1.39 -0.38
N THR A 55 -7.31 -2.61 -0.69
CA THR A 55 -7.04 -3.23 -1.99
C THR A 55 -8.27 -3.05 -2.88
N VAL A 56 -8.04 -2.62 -4.11
CA VAL A 56 -9.09 -2.49 -5.14
C VAL A 56 -8.68 -3.31 -6.36
N THR A 57 -9.66 -3.84 -7.08
CA THR A 57 -9.45 -4.58 -8.33
C THR A 57 -10.32 -3.98 -9.42
N GLY A 58 -9.86 -4.06 -10.67
CA GLY A 58 -10.53 -3.44 -11.80
C GLY A 58 -9.68 -3.45 -13.08
N THR A 59 -10.22 -2.82 -14.11
CA THR A 59 -9.57 -2.66 -15.42
C THR A 59 -9.03 -1.24 -15.57
N ILE A 60 -7.77 -1.11 -16.01
CA ILE A 60 -7.19 0.18 -16.38
C ILE A 60 -7.90 0.70 -17.63
N GLY A 61 -8.44 1.91 -17.54
CA GLY A 61 -9.00 2.65 -18.67
C GLY A 61 -7.96 3.63 -19.22
N LYS A 62 -8.30 4.92 -19.25
CA LYS A 62 -7.35 5.97 -19.65
C LYS A 62 -6.21 6.11 -18.64
N SER A 63 -4.97 6.17 -19.14
CA SER A 63 -3.80 6.59 -18.37
C SER A 63 -3.10 7.77 -19.06
N GLN A 64 -2.54 8.71 -18.29
CA GLN A 64 -1.77 9.84 -18.82
C GLN A 64 -0.75 10.36 -17.80
N THR A 65 0.36 10.88 -18.29
CA THR A 65 1.35 11.61 -17.49
C THR A 65 0.86 13.01 -17.14
N GLU A 66 1.08 13.43 -15.90
CA GLU A 66 0.73 14.75 -15.40
C GLU A 66 1.98 15.59 -15.13
N LYS A 67 1.85 16.92 -15.19
CA LYS A 67 3.00 17.85 -15.10
C LYS A 67 3.74 17.80 -13.76
N ASP A 68 3.07 17.38 -12.70
CA ASP A 68 3.64 17.20 -11.36
C ASP A 68 4.42 15.88 -11.20
N GLY A 69 4.60 15.11 -12.28
CA GLY A 69 5.31 13.83 -12.28
C GLY A 69 4.43 12.63 -11.90
N ASN A 70 3.16 12.86 -11.56
CA ASN A 70 2.23 11.80 -11.26
C ASN A 70 1.74 11.12 -12.56
N PHE A 71 1.22 9.91 -12.42
CA PHE A 71 0.29 9.34 -13.40
C PHE A 71 -1.14 9.73 -13.00
N TYR A 72 -1.99 9.97 -13.97
CA TYR A 72 -3.43 9.91 -13.83
C TYR A 72 -3.91 8.60 -14.45
N VAL A 73 -4.59 7.76 -13.68
CA VAL A 73 -5.12 6.48 -14.17
C VAL A 73 -6.59 6.38 -13.79
N GLN A 74 -7.44 6.13 -14.77
CA GLN A 74 -8.81 5.70 -14.55
C GLN A 74 -8.82 4.19 -14.31
N LEU A 75 -9.34 3.78 -13.17
CA LEU A 75 -9.60 2.38 -12.84
C LEU A 75 -11.11 2.14 -12.84
N LYS A 76 -11.59 1.35 -13.80
CA LYS A 76 -12.95 0.80 -13.78
C LYS A 76 -12.98 -0.30 -12.74
N LEU A 77 -13.56 -0.02 -11.58
CA LEU A 77 -13.64 -0.99 -10.48
C LEU A 77 -14.43 -2.23 -10.92
N ASP A 78 -13.98 -3.40 -10.47
CA ASP A 78 -14.74 -4.64 -10.60
C ASP A 78 -16.15 -4.45 -10.00
N PRO A 79 -17.17 -5.13 -10.53
CA PRO A 79 -18.57 -4.91 -10.16
C PRO A 79 -18.95 -5.45 -8.76
N LYS A 80 -18.07 -5.33 -7.77
CA LYS A 80 -18.29 -5.71 -6.36
C LYS A 80 -18.99 -4.57 -5.61
N PRO A 81 -20.10 -4.82 -4.88
CA PRO A 81 -20.84 -3.77 -4.16
C PRO A 81 -19.96 -2.96 -3.18
N VAL A 82 -19.00 -3.60 -2.51
CA VAL A 82 -18.07 -2.94 -1.58
C VAL A 82 -17.20 -1.89 -2.29
N LEU A 83 -16.75 -2.16 -3.51
CA LEU A 83 -15.90 -1.24 -4.28
C LEU A 83 -16.72 -0.07 -4.85
N LYS A 84 -17.97 -0.30 -5.24
CA LYS A 84 -18.86 0.76 -5.75
C LYS A 84 -19.09 1.90 -4.75
N LYS A 85 -18.93 1.62 -3.44
CA LYS A 85 -19.03 2.63 -2.37
C LYS A 85 -17.84 3.60 -2.33
N LEU A 86 -16.73 3.28 -3.00
CA LEU A 86 -15.55 4.15 -3.09
C LEU A 86 -15.72 5.30 -4.08
N LEU A 87 -16.73 5.24 -4.96
CA LEU A 87 -16.98 6.25 -5.98
C LEU A 87 -17.90 7.34 -5.44
N ASN A 88 -17.38 8.56 -5.43
CA ASN A 88 -18.18 9.76 -5.16
C ASN A 88 -18.84 10.29 -6.45
N ASP A 89 -19.64 11.35 -6.29
CA ASP A 89 -20.35 12.01 -7.40
C ASP A 89 -19.44 12.48 -8.53
N ARG A 90 -18.26 13.00 -8.18
CA ARG A 90 -17.30 13.47 -9.19
C ARG A 90 -16.73 12.30 -9.99
N ASN A 91 -16.47 11.15 -9.36
CA ASN A 91 -16.09 9.94 -10.09
C ASN A 91 -17.19 9.55 -11.09
N ARG A 92 -18.44 9.53 -10.64
CA ARG A 92 -19.59 9.13 -11.47
C ARG A 92 -19.82 10.08 -12.65
N LYS A 93 -19.83 11.39 -12.39
CA LYS A 93 -20.23 12.41 -13.37
C LYS A 93 -19.09 12.88 -14.26
N ALA A 94 -17.87 13.00 -13.72
CA ALA A 94 -16.75 13.64 -14.42
C ALA A 94 -15.59 12.68 -14.73
N GLN A 95 -15.63 11.44 -14.25
CA GLN A 95 -14.58 10.44 -14.48
C GLN A 95 -15.15 9.15 -15.10
N ASN A 96 -16.32 9.24 -15.73
CA ASN A 96 -17.03 8.13 -16.37
C ASN A 96 -17.25 6.92 -15.43
N GLY A 97 -17.51 7.17 -14.15
CA GLY A 97 -17.69 6.11 -13.15
C GLY A 97 -16.40 5.42 -12.70
N ASN A 98 -15.22 5.95 -13.04
CA ASN A 98 -13.95 5.35 -12.67
C ASN A 98 -13.36 5.94 -11.38
N LEU A 99 -12.67 5.10 -10.61
CA LEU A 99 -11.80 5.55 -9.54
C LEU A 99 -10.53 6.14 -10.16
N ILE A 100 -10.03 7.26 -9.61
CA ILE A 100 -8.79 7.87 -10.09
C ILE A 100 -7.64 7.45 -9.20
N LEU A 101 -6.67 6.75 -9.77
CA LEU A 101 -5.40 6.48 -9.12
C LEU A 101 -4.40 7.56 -9.52
N ARG A 102 -3.56 7.96 -8.56
CA ARG A 102 -2.49 8.93 -8.75
C ARG A 102 -1.14 8.38 -8.27
N PRO A 103 -0.54 7.40 -8.96
CA PRO A 103 0.82 6.99 -8.65
C PRO A 103 1.77 8.19 -8.71
N VAL A 104 2.53 8.39 -7.65
CA VAL A 104 3.33 9.59 -7.44
C VAL A 104 4.74 9.46 -7.99
N CYS A 105 5.27 10.55 -8.57
CA CYS A 105 6.66 10.66 -8.99
C CYS A 105 7.16 9.51 -9.88
N VAL A 106 6.28 9.04 -10.75
CA VAL A 106 6.53 7.96 -11.72
C VAL A 106 7.09 8.50 -13.03
N ASN A 107 6.84 9.77 -13.34
CA ASN A 107 7.28 10.46 -14.55
C ASN A 107 8.18 11.65 -14.24
N LYS A 108 8.85 12.16 -15.28
CA LYS A 108 9.59 13.42 -15.20
C LYS A 108 8.66 14.58 -14.82
N VAL A 109 9.01 15.30 -13.76
CA VAL A 109 8.30 16.52 -13.36
C VAL A 109 8.61 17.64 -14.35
N THR A 110 7.57 18.29 -14.87
CA THR A 110 7.68 19.45 -15.78
C THR A 110 7.11 20.73 -15.16
N ARG A 111 6.36 20.60 -14.06
CA ARG A 111 5.86 21.73 -13.27
C ARG A 111 6.92 22.19 -12.26
N PRO A 112 7.42 23.44 -12.34
CA PRO A 112 8.51 23.91 -11.49
C PRO A 112 8.26 23.80 -9.98
N ASP A 113 7.06 24.17 -9.52
CA ASP A 113 6.73 24.15 -8.09
C ASP A 113 6.39 22.75 -7.54
N ALA A 114 6.39 21.72 -8.39
CA ALA A 114 6.21 20.32 -7.98
C ALA A 114 7.54 19.55 -7.85
N VAL A 115 8.66 20.10 -8.34
CA VAL A 115 9.97 19.41 -8.41
C VAL A 115 10.40 18.89 -7.03
N ALA A 116 10.20 19.69 -5.98
CA ALA A 116 10.63 19.33 -4.63
C ALA A 116 9.95 18.05 -4.10
N ALA A 117 8.70 17.78 -4.47
CA ALA A 117 7.95 16.61 -4.00
C ALA A 117 8.58 15.28 -4.48
N CYS A 118 9.14 15.29 -5.70
CA CYS A 118 9.72 14.10 -6.33
C CYS A 118 11.25 14.05 -6.28
N LYS A 119 11.91 15.02 -5.64
CA LYS A 119 13.37 15.08 -5.58
C LYS A 119 13.94 13.83 -4.91
N ASN A 120 14.94 13.22 -5.56
CA ASN A 120 15.67 12.03 -5.08
C ASN A 120 14.75 10.84 -4.75
N PHE A 121 13.68 10.65 -5.51
CA PHE A 121 12.78 9.51 -5.36
C PHE A 121 12.80 8.63 -6.61
N THR A 122 12.97 7.31 -6.40
CA THR A 122 12.90 6.31 -7.47
C THR A 122 11.62 5.50 -7.29
N PRO A 123 10.64 5.59 -8.22
CA PRO A 123 9.41 4.82 -8.14
C PRO A 123 9.69 3.33 -8.35
N LYS A 124 9.02 2.47 -7.56
CA LYS A 124 9.09 1.01 -7.71
C LYS A 124 7.96 0.43 -8.58
N LEU A 125 6.96 1.25 -8.88
CA LEU A 125 5.77 0.83 -9.63
C LEU A 125 6.03 0.88 -11.14
N ARG A 126 5.63 -0.19 -11.85
CA ARG A 126 5.47 -0.19 -13.31
C ARG A 126 3.98 -0.20 -13.62
N ILE A 127 3.53 0.76 -14.43
CA ILE A 127 2.14 0.87 -14.89
C ILE A 127 2.13 0.38 -16.34
N PRO A 128 1.30 -0.62 -16.70
CA PRO A 128 1.17 -1.10 -18.07
C PRO A 128 0.76 -0.02 -19.06
#